data_AF-A0A3M1PVV0-F1
#
_entry.id   AF-A0A3M1PVV0-F1
#
_cell.length_a   1.000
_cell.length_b   1.000
_cell.length_c   1.000
_cell.angle_alpha   90.00
_cell.angle_beta   90.00
_cell.angle_gamma   90.00
#
_symmetry.space_group_name_H-M   'P 1'
#
loop_
_entity.id
_entity.type
_entity.pdbx_description
1 polymer ?
#
loop_
_entity_poly.entity_id
_entity_poly.type
_entity_poly.pdbx_seq_one_letter_code
_entity_poly.pdbx_strand_id
1 'polypeptide(L)'
;ALADAGVQPSDVDLYGAFACGLVDRDACEARAVRAAFGDRAEQLPVLAARGGIGNNGAGSGAIDFIATVLALHHNTLPPTINGDPTDEACGVQLNSTGVAQDRRIDVAVSGAYALSGGQNAALVIRKFTEDTASRKVADQ
;
A
#
# COMPACT_ATOMS: atom_id res chain seq x y z
N ALA A 1 -10.08 -9.13 1.55
CA ALA A 1 -9.71 -8.04 0.62
C ALA A 1 -9.30 -8.59 -0.74
N LEU A 2 -8.14 -9.24 -0.91
CA LEU A 2 -7.72 -9.80 -2.22
C LEU A 2 -8.73 -10.78 -2.82
N ALA A 3 -9.16 -11.78 -2.05
CA ALA A 3 -10.17 -12.75 -2.49
C ALA A 3 -11.53 -12.10 -2.82
N ASP A 4 -11.94 -11.12 -2.02
CA ASP A 4 -13.18 -10.34 -2.21
C ASP A 4 -13.12 -9.52 -3.51
N ALA A 5 -11.95 -8.97 -3.85
CA ALA A 5 -11.71 -8.23 -5.08
C ALA A 5 -11.37 -9.12 -6.30
N GLY A 6 -11.24 -10.44 -6.12
CA GLY A 6 -10.77 -11.35 -7.17
C GLY A 6 -9.39 -10.99 -7.73
N VAL A 7 -8.49 -10.46 -6.90
CA VAL A 7 -7.13 -10.04 -7.27
C VAL A 7 -6.13 -11.04 -6.73
N GLN A 8 -5.22 -11.51 -7.58
CA GLN A 8 -4.14 -12.39 -7.14
C GLN A 8 -3.04 -11.57 -6.45
N PRO A 9 -2.34 -12.12 -5.44
CA PRO A 9 -1.24 -11.40 -4.81
C PRO A 9 -0.19 -10.91 -5.80
N SER A 10 0.09 -11.69 -6.87
CA SER A 10 1.01 -11.35 -7.94
C SER A 10 0.65 -10.09 -8.72
N ASP A 11 -0.63 -9.74 -8.77
CA ASP A 11 -1.14 -8.61 -9.55
C ASP A 11 -1.01 -7.28 -8.80
N VAL A 12 -0.60 -7.32 -7.52
CA VAL A 12 -0.47 -6.12 -6.70
C VAL A 12 0.88 -5.45 -6.95
N ASP A 13 0.83 -4.17 -7.28
CA ASP A 13 1.98 -3.33 -7.61
C ASP A 13 2.52 -2.55 -6.41
N LEU A 14 1.66 -2.28 -5.42
CA LEU A 14 1.97 -1.43 -4.27
C LEU A 14 1.19 -1.86 -3.01
N TYR A 15 1.87 -1.86 -1.87
CA TYR A 15 1.23 -1.95 -0.55
C TYR A 15 1.37 -0.62 0.21
N GLY A 16 0.27 0.06 0.49
CA GLY A 16 0.20 1.19 1.41
C GLY A 16 0.10 0.69 2.85
N ALA A 17 1.15 0.91 3.64
CA ALA A 17 1.28 0.38 4.99
C ALA A 17 0.72 1.34 6.07
N PHE A 18 0.35 0.75 7.21
CA PHE A 18 0.04 1.49 8.42
C PHE A 18 1.31 2.06 9.06
N ALA A 19 2.42 1.31 9.06
CA ALA A 19 3.78 1.75 9.40
C ALA A 19 3.83 2.79 10.54
N CYS A 20 3.52 2.33 11.75
CA CYS A 20 3.33 3.22 12.90
C CYS A 20 4.62 3.64 13.61
N GLY A 21 5.76 3.08 13.22
CA GLY A 21 7.08 3.37 13.78
C GLY A 21 7.38 2.61 15.06
N LEU A 22 6.52 1.66 15.47
CA LEU A 22 6.79 0.77 16.60
C LEU A 22 7.39 -0.53 16.06
N VAL A 23 8.62 -0.83 16.44
CA VAL A 23 9.41 -1.97 15.94
C VAL A 23 8.59 -3.27 15.89
N ASP A 24 7.98 -3.68 17.00
CA ASP A 24 7.20 -4.92 17.06
C ASP A 24 5.94 -4.90 16.18
N ARG A 25 5.33 -3.73 15.98
CA ARG A 25 4.10 -3.57 15.19
C ARG A 25 4.42 -3.55 13.71
N ASP A 26 5.45 -2.84 13.31
CA ASP A 26 5.88 -2.76 11.92
C ASP A 26 6.45 -4.12 11.46
N ALA A 27 7.20 -4.83 12.32
CA ALA A 27 7.61 -6.22 12.07
C ALA A 27 6.40 -7.18 11.97
N CYS A 28 5.36 -6.96 12.79
CA CYS A 28 4.13 -7.74 12.70
C CYS A 28 3.38 -7.47 11.38
N GLU A 29 3.29 -6.21 10.95
CA GLU A 29 2.70 -5.83 9.67
C GLU A 29 3.48 -6.46 8.51
N ALA A 30 4.81 -6.39 8.53
CA ALA A 30 5.65 -7.01 7.51
C ALA A 30 5.45 -8.54 7.42
N ARG A 31 5.29 -9.23 8.56
CA ARG A 31 4.93 -10.66 8.57
C ARG A 31 3.55 -10.91 7.98
N ALA A 32 2.58 -10.03 8.25
CA ALA A 32 1.24 -10.14 7.66
C ALA A 32 1.28 -9.94 6.13
N VAL A 33 2.09 -8.99 5.65
CA VAL A 33 2.36 -8.81 4.21
C VAL A 33 2.98 -10.07 3.62
N ARG A 34 4.05 -10.63 4.22
CA ARG A 34 4.64 -11.89 3.75
C ARG A 34 3.64 -13.05 3.71
N ALA A 35 2.80 -13.17 4.74
CA ALA A 35 1.78 -14.22 4.80
C ALA A 35 0.70 -14.06 3.71
N ALA A 36 0.31 -12.81 3.39
CA ALA A 36 -0.72 -12.53 2.40
C ALA A 36 -0.21 -12.59 0.95
N PHE A 37 1.06 -12.22 0.73
CA PHE A 37 1.64 -12.07 -0.60
C PHE A 37 2.61 -13.20 -1.01
N GLY A 38 3.08 -14.03 -0.07
CA GLY A 38 4.04 -15.10 -0.36
C GLY A 38 5.30 -14.54 -1.01
N ASP A 39 5.80 -15.23 -2.04
CA ASP A 39 7.01 -14.85 -2.79
C ASP A 39 6.96 -13.42 -3.35
N ARG A 40 5.76 -12.91 -3.65
CA ARG A 40 5.59 -11.54 -4.16
C ARG A 40 6.05 -10.48 -3.14
N ALA A 41 5.96 -10.78 -1.84
CA ALA A 41 6.25 -9.84 -0.77
C ALA A 41 7.67 -9.28 -0.82
N GLU A 42 8.66 -10.09 -1.24
CA GLU A 42 10.07 -9.69 -1.28
C GLU A 42 10.35 -8.57 -2.27
N GLN A 43 9.50 -8.45 -3.30
CA GLN A 43 9.63 -7.45 -4.36
C GLN A 43 8.51 -6.41 -4.31
N LEU A 44 7.59 -6.51 -3.35
CA LEU A 44 6.40 -5.66 -3.28
C LEU A 44 6.77 -4.32 -2.63
N PRO A 45 6.74 -3.21 -3.37
CA PRO A 45 7.02 -1.90 -2.82
C PRO A 45 6.02 -1.56 -1.73
N VAL A 46 6.53 -0.94 -0.68
CA VAL A 46 5.74 -0.47 0.45
C VAL A 46 5.81 1.05 0.52
N LEU A 47 4.62 1.67 0.55
CA LEU A 47 4.45 3.09 0.80
C LEU A 47 4.15 3.29 2.28
N ALA A 48 5.02 4.01 2.98
CA ALA A 48 4.88 4.37 4.39
C ALA A 48 4.87 5.90 4.54
N ALA A 49 3.67 6.51 4.52
CA ALA A 49 3.52 7.97 4.53
C ALA A 49 3.84 8.61 5.89
N ARG A 50 3.59 7.87 6.98
CA ARG A 50 3.67 8.40 8.35
C ARG A 50 5.07 8.79 8.81
N GLY A 51 6.11 8.26 8.17
CA GLY A 51 7.48 8.70 8.40
C GLY A 51 7.70 10.20 8.12
N GLY A 52 6.87 10.79 7.24
CA GLY A 52 6.90 12.23 6.93
C GLY A 52 5.81 13.06 7.61
N ILE A 53 4.60 12.51 7.76
CA ILE A 53 3.41 13.27 8.21
C ILE A 53 2.89 12.87 9.60
N GLY A 54 3.53 11.90 10.26
CA GLY A 54 3.15 11.42 11.58
C GLY A 54 1.90 10.52 11.61
N ASN A 55 1.56 10.06 12.81
CA ASN A 55 0.34 9.31 13.08
C ASN A 55 -0.78 10.28 13.48
N ASN A 56 -1.82 10.34 12.65
CA ASN A 56 -2.94 11.28 12.74
C ASN A 56 -4.17 10.65 13.45
N GLY A 57 -3.94 9.65 14.30
CA GLY A 57 -4.99 8.95 15.05
C GLY A 57 -6.02 8.32 14.13
N ALA A 58 -7.31 8.58 14.40
CA ALA A 58 -8.43 8.06 13.62
C ALA A 58 -8.43 8.49 12.14
N GLY A 59 -7.77 9.61 11.81
CA GLY A 59 -7.65 10.09 10.43
C GLY A 59 -6.58 9.37 9.61
N SER A 60 -5.66 8.64 10.24
CA SER A 60 -4.49 8.09 9.55
C SER A 60 -4.86 7.13 8.43
N GLY A 61 -5.85 6.25 8.65
CA GLY A 61 -6.28 5.29 7.62
C GLY A 61 -6.79 5.97 6.35
N ALA A 62 -7.50 7.09 6.46
CA ALA A 62 -7.95 7.85 5.31
C ALA A 62 -6.78 8.54 4.57
N ILE A 63 -5.81 9.05 5.33
CA ILE A 63 -4.62 9.70 4.75
C ILE A 63 -3.74 8.67 4.02
N ASP A 64 -3.49 7.51 4.63
CA ASP A 64 -2.71 6.42 4.04
C ASP A 64 -3.40 5.89 2.76
N PHE A 65 -4.73 5.77 2.79
CA PHE A 65 -5.54 5.44 1.62
C PHE A 65 -5.40 6.48 0.50
N ILE A 66 -5.56 7.78 0.83
CA ILE A 66 -5.42 8.87 -0.15
C ILE A 66 -4.01 8.87 -0.76
N ALA A 67 -2.97 8.71 0.06
CA ALA A 67 -1.59 8.62 -0.43
C ALA A 67 -1.40 7.45 -1.40
N THR A 68 -2.00 6.29 -1.09
CA THR A 68 -1.97 5.11 -1.95
C THR A 68 -2.69 5.36 -3.28
N VAL A 69 -3.88 5.99 -3.24
CA VAL A 69 -4.64 6.37 -4.44
C VAL A 69 -3.87 7.36 -5.29
N LEU A 70 -3.22 8.35 -4.69
CA LEU A 70 -2.42 9.34 -5.42
C LEU A 70 -1.19 8.70 -6.06
N ALA A 71 -0.51 7.77 -5.37
CA ALA A 71 0.60 7.01 -5.95
C ALA A 71 0.16 6.24 -7.21
N LEU A 72 -1.00 5.58 -7.15
CA LEU A 72 -1.62 4.87 -8.28
C LEU A 72 -2.07 5.82 -9.40
N HIS A 73 -2.66 6.96 -9.06
CA HIS A 73 -3.10 7.96 -10.04
C HIS A 73 -1.92 8.53 -10.82
N HIS A 74 -0.88 8.97 -10.11
CA HIS A 74 0.30 9.61 -10.69
C HIS A 74 1.34 8.62 -11.23
N ASN A 75 1.20 7.31 -10.99
CA ASN A 75 2.23 6.32 -11.27
C ASN A 75 3.58 6.71 -10.64
N THR A 76 3.54 7.06 -9.35
CA THR A 76 4.70 7.53 -8.61
C THR A 76 4.72 6.91 -7.23
N LEU A 77 5.85 6.31 -6.84
CA LEU A 77 6.11 5.87 -5.48
C LEU A 77 6.84 6.99 -4.71
N PRO A 78 6.18 7.69 -3.78
CA PRO A 78 6.84 8.70 -2.96
C PRO A 78 7.93 8.08 -2.07
N PRO A 79 8.92 8.88 -1.63
CA PRO A 79 9.94 8.39 -0.71
C PRO A 79 9.34 8.13 0.67
N THR A 80 9.84 7.10 1.34
CA THR A 80 9.63 6.88 2.78
C THR A 80 10.66 7.70 3.54
N ILE A 81 10.20 8.66 4.32
CA ILE A 81 11.06 9.54 5.13
C ILE A 81 11.31 8.84 6.48
N ASN A 82 12.55 8.90 6.98
CA ASN A 82 12.96 8.33 8.28
C ASN A 82 12.85 6.78 8.41
N GLY A 83 12.59 6.06 7.30
CA GLY A 83 12.55 4.59 7.30
C GLY A 83 13.90 3.98 6.96
N ASP A 84 14.31 2.96 7.73
CA ASP A 84 15.52 2.19 7.47
C ASP A 84 15.25 1.03 6.50
N PRO A 85 15.82 1.04 5.28
CA PRO A 85 15.65 -0.04 4.32
C PRO A 85 16.36 -1.35 4.72
N THR A 86 17.23 -1.32 5.74
CA THR A 86 18.02 -2.45 6.21
C THR A 86 17.47 -3.12 7.47
N ASP A 87 16.28 -2.72 7.94
CA ASP A 87 15.64 -3.35 9.10
C ASP A 87 15.27 -4.80 8.79
N GLU A 88 16.08 -5.75 9.26
CA GLU A 88 15.89 -7.19 9.09
C GLU A 88 14.57 -7.69 9.69
N ALA A 89 14.01 -7.02 10.70
CA ALA A 89 12.75 -7.42 11.31
C ALA A 89 11.56 -7.14 10.37
N CYS A 90 11.64 -6.03 9.62
CA CYS A 90 10.64 -5.66 8.64
C CYS A 90 10.93 -6.30 7.28
N GLY A 91 12.11 -6.12 6.69
CA GLY A 91 12.50 -6.76 5.42
C GLY A 91 11.53 -6.50 4.26
N VAL A 92 10.92 -5.31 4.21
CA VAL A 92 9.99 -4.87 3.15
C VAL A 92 10.64 -3.84 2.24
N GLN A 93 10.17 -3.72 1.00
CA GLN A 93 10.77 -2.84 0.00
C GLN A 93 10.30 -1.38 0.15
N LEU A 94 10.97 -0.61 1.01
CA LEU A 94 10.73 0.82 1.16
C LEU A 94 11.50 1.64 0.10
N ASN A 95 10.90 2.73 -0.39
CA ASN A 95 11.64 3.73 -1.14
C ASN A 95 12.39 4.69 -0.19
N SER A 96 13.55 4.27 0.33
CA SER A 96 14.37 5.08 1.23
C SER A 96 15.38 5.98 0.53
N THR A 97 15.26 6.19 -0.79
CA THR A 97 16.22 7.00 -1.57
C THR A 97 16.09 8.51 -1.32
N GLY A 98 15.03 8.95 -0.64
CA GLY A 98 14.69 10.37 -0.45
C GLY A 98 14.10 11.03 -1.70
N VAL A 99 13.97 10.31 -2.81
CA VAL A 99 13.44 10.82 -4.08
C VAL A 99 12.23 9.98 -4.51
N ALA A 100 11.22 10.63 -5.09
CA ALA A 100 10.08 9.92 -5.67
C ALA A 100 10.52 9.10 -6.90
N GLN A 101 9.90 7.94 -7.09
CA GLN A 101 10.22 7.03 -8.20
C GLN A 101 9.04 6.91 -9.14
N ASP A 102 9.26 7.10 -10.44
CA ASP A 102 8.26 6.78 -11.45
C ASP A 102 8.04 5.26 -11.48
N ARG A 103 6.78 4.85 -11.31
CA ARG A 103 6.41 3.45 -11.26
C ARG A 103 4.97 3.26 -11.73
N ARG A 104 4.79 2.40 -12.71
CA ARG A 104 3.45 1.95 -13.11
C ARG A 104 2.80 1.21 -11.94
N ILE A 105 1.67 1.72 -11.47
CA ILE A 105 0.88 1.16 -10.37
C ILE A 105 -0.56 1.11 -10.86
N ASP A 106 -1.07 -0.09 -11.08
CA ASP A 106 -2.47 -0.32 -11.47
C ASP A 106 -3.29 -0.88 -10.33
N VAL A 107 -2.70 -1.74 -9.51
CA VAL A 107 -3.37 -2.37 -8.37
C VAL A 107 -2.58 -2.12 -7.11
N ALA A 108 -3.24 -1.52 -6.12
CA ALA A 108 -2.65 -1.27 -4.82
C ALA A 108 -3.52 -1.87 -3.71
N VAL A 109 -2.89 -2.22 -2.60
CA VAL A 109 -3.56 -2.60 -1.37
C VAL A 109 -3.20 -1.59 -0.30
N SER A 110 -4.19 -1.00 0.38
CA SER A 110 -3.98 -0.15 1.56
C SER A 110 -4.40 -0.92 2.80
N GLY A 111 -3.49 -1.13 3.74
CA GLY A 111 -3.71 -1.82 5.00
C GLY A 111 -3.72 -0.85 6.19
N ALA A 112 -4.61 -1.08 7.14
CA ALA A 112 -4.66 -0.34 8.39
C ALA A 112 -5.09 -1.24 9.56
N TYR A 113 -4.53 -0.98 10.74
CA TYR A 113 -4.94 -1.66 11.96
C TYR A 113 -4.97 -0.71 13.15
N ALA A 114 -5.82 -0.99 14.12
CA ALA A 114 -5.87 -0.23 15.35
C ALA A 114 -4.72 -0.64 16.29
N LEU A 115 -4.11 0.32 16.96
CA LEU A 115 -3.07 0.07 17.97
C LEU A 115 -3.60 -0.71 19.19
N SER A 116 -4.93 -0.75 19.37
CA SER A 116 -5.64 -1.51 20.39
C SER A 116 -6.98 -2.02 19.85
N GLY A 117 -7.63 -2.96 20.56
CA GLY A 117 -8.97 -3.44 20.19
C GLY A 117 -9.05 -4.36 18.97
N GLY A 118 -7.92 -4.72 18.35
CA GLY A 118 -7.81 -5.81 17.37
C GLY A 118 -8.46 -5.54 16.01
N GLN A 119 -8.80 -4.30 15.68
CA GLN A 119 -9.42 -3.95 14.40
C GLN A 119 -8.36 -3.95 13.30
N ASN A 120 -8.64 -4.64 12.20
CA ASN A 120 -7.81 -4.66 11.00
C ASN A 120 -8.70 -4.44 9.78
N ALA A 121 -8.24 -3.64 8.82
CA ALA A 121 -8.92 -3.39 7.57
C ALA A 121 -7.90 -3.36 6.42
N ALA A 122 -8.33 -3.80 5.25
CA ALA A 122 -7.55 -3.68 4.02
C ALA A 122 -8.47 -3.39 2.84
N LEU A 123 -8.04 -2.47 1.98
CA LEU A 123 -8.74 -2.07 0.76
C LEU A 123 -7.90 -2.44 -0.46
N VAL A 124 -8.52 -3.02 -1.48
CA VAL A 124 -7.91 -3.22 -2.80
C VAL A 124 -8.39 -2.10 -3.71
N ILE A 125 -7.45 -1.43 -4.36
CA ILE A 125 -7.68 -0.28 -5.22
C ILE A 125 -7.16 -0.63 -6.60
N ARG A 126 -7.99 -0.45 -7.64
CA ARG A 126 -7.58 -0.64 -9.03
C ARG A 126 -7.75 0.65 -9.80
N LYS A 127 -6.78 0.97 -10.65
CA LYS A 127 -6.85 2.08 -11.61
C LYS A 127 -8.05 1.88 -12.53
N PHE A 128 -8.90 2.89 -12.60
CA PHE A 128 -10.01 2.88 -13.53
C PHE A 128 -9.47 3.08 -14.95
N THR A 129 -9.79 2.13 -15.83
CA THR A 129 -9.58 2.25 -17.27
C THR A 129 -10.95 2.28 -17.92
N GLU A 130 -11.25 3.34 -18.68
CA GLU A 130 -12.46 3.34 -19.50
C GLU A 130 -12.37 2.21 -20.51
N ASP A 131 -13.29 1.24 -20.41
CA ASP A 131 -13.46 0.24 -21.45
C ASP A 131 -14.23 0.89 -22.60
N THR A 132 -13.50 1.33 -23.63
CA THR A 132 -14.06 2.02 -24.80
C THR A 132 -15.08 1.16 -25.56
N ALA A 133 -15.14 -0.15 -25.31
CA ALA A 133 -16.13 -1.05 -25.90
C ALA A 133 -17.56 -0.86 -25.32
N SER A 134 -17.67 -0.48 -24.04
CA SER A 134 -18.96 -0.41 -23.32
C SER A 134 -19.78 0.85 -23.65
N ARG A 135 -19.13 1.90 -24.16
CA ARG A 135 -19.76 3.20 -24.42
C ARG A 135 -20.62 3.21 -25.70
N LYS A 136 -20.34 2.33 -26.66
CA LYS A 136 -21.10 2.27 -27.94
C LYS A 136 -22.54 1.77 -27.82
N VAL A 137 -22.93 1.18 -26.69
CA VAL A 137 -24.28 0.63 -26.48
C VAL A 137 -25.20 1.62 -25.76
N ALA A 138 -24.66 2.65 -25.10
CA ALA A 138 -25.45 3.64 -24.35
C ALA A 138 -25.84 4.88 -25.16
N ASP A 139 -25.21 5.11 -26.32
CA ASP A 139 -25.46 6.25 -27.22
C ASP A 139 -26.25 5.84 -28.50
N GLN A 140 -26.94 4.69 -28.50
CA GLN A 140 -27.86 4.26 -29.58
C GLN A 140 -29.29 4.11 -29.10
#